data_AF-A0A158BIJ0-F1
#
_entry.id   AF-A0A158BIJ0-F1
#
_cell.length_a   1.000
_cell.length_b   1.000
_cell.length_c   1.000
_cell.angle_alpha   90.00
_cell.angle_beta   90.00
_cell.angle_gamma   90.00
#
_symmetry.space_group_name_H-M   'P 1'
#
loop_
_entity.id
_entity.type
_entity.pdbx_description
1 polymer ?
#
loop_
_entity_poly.entity_id
_entity_poly.type
_entity_poly.pdbx_seq_one_letter_code
_entity_poly.pdbx_strand_id
1 'polypeptide(L)'
;MLVALWLLAWNAHAQTFSANAKAARFVADVVMNDFHTAQAGGGYVFSYDSHETEASLSTKLDRWFSGTDPLAISMEPAEKQALFSFYWAATMMSANSPCFRDIAEPACGADLSNWMARELDDDPRFIRAYESARKPLGLPPLERTAH
;
A
#
# COMPACT_ATOMS: atom_id res chain seq x y z
N MET A 1 -4.43 -33.99 -45.17
CA MET A 1 -3.54 -33.17 -44.32
C MET A 1 -4.38 -32.06 -43.69
N LEU A 2 -4.70 -32.18 -42.41
CA LEU A 2 -5.38 -31.14 -41.63
C LEU A 2 -4.31 -30.37 -40.85
N VAL A 3 -4.19 -29.06 -41.09
CA VAL A 3 -3.38 -28.17 -40.26
C VAL A 3 -4.35 -27.22 -39.56
N ALA A 4 -4.71 -27.55 -38.33
CA ALA A 4 -5.40 -26.64 -37.43
C ALA A 4 -4.33 -25.88 -36.63
N LEU A 5 -4.01 -24.65 -37.04
CA LEU A 5 -3.25 -23.72 -36.21
C LEU A 5 -4.19 -23.19 -35.12
N TRP A 6 -4.01 -23.71 -33.91
CA TRP A 6 -4.68 -23.24 -32.70
C TRP A 6 -4.11 -21.87 -32.31
N LEU A 7 -5.00 -20.88 -32.28
CA LEU A 7 -4.78 -19.55 -31.73
C LEU A 7 -4.46 -19.69 -30.24
N LEU A 8 -3.18 -19.53 -29.89
CA LEU A 8 -2.76 -19.24 -28.51
C LEU A 8 -3.15 -17.79 -28.21
N ALA A 9 -4.45 -17.54 -28.00
CA ALA A 9 -4.90 -16.38 -27.27
C ALA A 9 -4.49 -16.59 -25.81
N TRP A 10 -3.25 -16.21 -25.51
CA TRP A 10 -2.75 -16.21 -24.15
C TRP A 10 -3.55 -15.12 -23.43
N ASN A 11 -4.58 -15.52 -22.68
CA ASN A 11 -5.30 -14.62 -21.79
C ASN A 11 -4.27 -14.07 -20.79
N ALA A 12 -3.73 -12.88 -21.10
CA ALA A 12 -3.12 -12.02 -20.11
C ALA A 12 -4.25 -11.60 -19.16
N HIS A 13 -4.66 -12.49 -18.27
CA HIS A 13 -5.44 -12.12 -17.12
C HIS A 13 -4.58 -11.10 -16.38
N ALA A 14 -4.98 -9.83 -16.44
CA ALA A 14 -4.45 -8.81 -15.55
C ALA A 14 -4.53 -9.41 -14.14
N GLN A 15 -3.38 -9.61 -13.48
CA GLN A 15 -3.36 -10.11 -12.12
C GLN A 15 -4.23 -9.17 -11.30
N THR A 16 -5.39 -9.67 -10.86
CA THR A 16 -6.25 -8.96 -9.94
C THR A 16 -5.45 -8.72 -8.68
N PHE A 17 -5.36 -7.46 -8.25
CA PHE A 17 -4.73 -7.11 -7.00
C PHE A 17 -5.37 -7.93 -5.87
N SER A 18 -4.54 -8.66 -5.12
CA SER A 18 -4.95 -9.39 -3.93
C SER A 18 -4.09 -8.89 -2.79
N ALA A 19 -4.70 -8.17 -1.85
CA ALA A 19 -3.99 -7.62 -0.72
C ALA A 19 -3.40 -8.74 0.16
N ASN A 20 -2.17 -8.54 0.61
CA ASN A 20 -1.63 -9.26 1.75
C ASN A 20 -2.31 -8.73 3.01
N ALA A 21 -3.16 -9.54 3.63
CA ALA A 21 -3.98 -9.12 4.78
C ALA A 21 -3.14 -8.59 5.96
N LYS A 22 -1.95 -9.15 6.19
CA LYS A 22 -1.07 -8.71 7.28
C LYS A 22 -0.47 -7.33 6.99
N ALA A 23 -0.04 -7.10 5.75
CA ALA A 23 0.49 -5.80 5.33
C ALA A 23 -0.62 -4.72 5.28
N ALA A 24 -1.81 -5.07 4.80
CA ALA A 24 -2.95 -4.16 4.80
C ALA A 24 -3.34 -3.75 6.24
N ARG A 25 -3.34 -4.70 7.17
CA ARG A 25 -3.57 -4.42 8.60
C ARG A 25 -2.50 -3.51 9.18
N PHE A 26 -1.23 -3.76 8.89
CA PHE A 26 -0.15 -2.87 9.33
C PHE A 26 -0.35 -1.43 8.84
N VAL A 27 -0.72 -1.24 7.57
CA VAL A 27 -1.01 0.11 7.05
C VAL A 27 -2.22 0.72 7.73
N ALA A 28 -3.27 -0.07 8.02
CA ALA A 28 -4.40 0.42 8.79
C ALA A 28 -3.96 0.89 10.19
N ASP A 29 -3.11 0.13 10.89
CA ASP A 29 -2.59 0.53 12.20
C ASP A 29 -1.76 1.82 12.11
N VAL A 30 -0.92 1.98 11.08
CA VAL A 30 -0.17 3.23 10.82
C VAL A 30 -1.12 4.42 10.64
N VAL A 31 -2.14 4.27 9.80
CA VAL A 31 -3.13 5.32 9.53
C VAL A 31 -3.97 5.64 10.77
N MET A 32 -4.37 4.64 11.56
CA MET A 32 -5.12 4.88 12.79
C MET A 32 -4.30 5.65 13.82
N ASN A 33 -3.01 5.32 13.98
CA ASN A 33 -2.15 6.04 14.90
C ASN A 33 -1.88 7.49 14.45
N ASP A 34 -1.68 7.71 13.14
CA ASP A 34 -1.56 9.06 12.58
C ASP A 34 -2.87 9.86 12.76
N PHE A 35 -4.03 9.22 12.56
CA PHE A 35 -5.34 9.81 12.80
C PHE A 35 -5.56 10.19 14.26
N HIS A 36 -5.20 9.31 15.22
CA HIS A 36 -5.25 9.64 16.65
C HIS A 36 -4.33 10.81 17.01
N THR A 37 -3.16 10.87 16.38
CA THR A 37 -2.22 11.99 16.56
C THR A 37 -2.83 13.30 16.05
N ALA A 38 -3.48 13.27 14.88
CA ALA A 38 -4.20 14.41 14.32
C ALA A 38 -5.35 14.87 15.24
N GLN A 39 -6.16 13.94 15.75
CA GLN A 39 -7.25 14.24 16.69
C GLN A 39 -6.77 14.86 18.00
N ALA A 40 -5.58 14.48 18.46
CA ALA A 40 -4.94 15.06 19.64
C ALA A 40 -4.31 16.45 19.38
N GLY A 41 -4.38 16.97 18.15
CA GLY A 41 -3.77 18.23 17.76
C GLY A 41 -2.26 18.15 17.50
N GLY A 42 -1.73 16.94 17.32
CA GLY A 42 -0.34 16.69 16.95
C GLY A 42 -0.06 16.89 15.46
N GLY A 43 1.21 16.74 15.07
CA GLY A 43 1.60 16.69 13.67
C GLY A 43 1.25 15.33 13.06
N TYR A 44 0.64 15.35 11.88
CA TYR A 44 0.18 14.16 11.16
C TYR A 44 0.62 14.20 9.69
N VAL A 45 0.67 13.03 9.08
CA VAL A 45 1.17 12.82 7.71
C VAL A 45 0.03 12.78 6.69
N PHE A 46 -1.10 12.17 7.06
CA PHE A 46 -2.20 11.96 6.11
C PHE A 46 -3.37 12.91 6.35
N SER A 47 -4.03 13.27 5.27
CA SER A 47 -5.18 14.15 5.28
C SER A 47 -6.43 13.35 5.64
N TYR A 48 -7.20 13.89 6.57
CA TYR A 48 -8.45 13.30 7.05
C TYR A 48 -9.62 14.25 6.80
N ASP A 49 -10.78 13.68 6.47
CA ASP A 49 -12.02 14.45 6.40
C ASP A 49 -12.36 15.04 7.78
N SER A 50 -12.94 16.24 7.82
CA SER A 50 -13.28 16.92 9.08
C SER A 50 -14.30 16.15 9.95
N HIS A 51 -15.07 15.24 9.33
CA HIS A 51 -16.03 14.36 9.97
C HIS A 51 -15.58 12.89 9.94
N GLU A 52 -14.31 12.62 9.65
CA GLU A 52 -13.75 11.26 9.68
C GLU A 52 -13.84 10.67 11.08
N THR A 53 -14.14 9.37 11.15
CA THR A 53 -14.15 8.56 12.37
C THR A 53 -13.25 7.34 12.16
N GLU A 54 -12.80 6.69 13.23
CA GLU A 54 -12.04 5.44 13.12
C GLU A 54 -12.79 4.38 12.28
N ALA A 55 -14.10 4.24 12.52
CA ALA A 55 -14.93 3.26 11.82
C ALA A 55 -15.07 3.57 10.32
N SER A 56 -15.29 4.85 9.97
CA SER A 56 -15.37 5.26 8.56
C SER A 56 -14.02 5.14 7.87
N LEU A 57 -12.92 5.51 8.53
CA LEU A 57 -11.56 5.42 8.00
C LEU A 57 -11.13 3.97 7.79
N SER A 58 -11.39 3.08 8.74
CA SER A 58 -11.14 1.64 8.61
C SER A 58 -11.93 1.05 7.44
N THR A 59 -13.21 1.42 7.30
CA THR A 59 -14.04 0.96 6.16
C THR A 59 -13.48 1.45 4.82
N LYS A 60 -13.02 2.70 4.75
CA LYS A 60 -12.41 3.27 3.53
C LYS A 60 -11.11 2.57 3.16
N LEU A 61 -10.26 2.27 4.15
CA LEU A 61 -9.02 1.52 3.95
C LEU A 61 -9.28 0.10 3.45
N ASP A 62 -10.23 -0.61 4.05
CA ASP A 62 -10.61 -1.96 3.61
C ASP A 62 -11.12 -1.98 2.17
N ARG A 63 -11.97 -1.01 1.82
CA ARG A 63 -12.47 -0.84 0.44
C ARG A 63 -11.37 -0.48 -0.53
N TRP A 64 -10.46 0.40 -0.14
CA TRP A 64 -9.31 0.77 -0.98
C TRP A 64 -8.41 -0.44 -1.23
N PHE A 65 -8.01 -1.17 -0.17
CA PHE A 65 -7.22 -2.39 -0.27
C PHE A 65 -7.96 -3.59 -0.87
N SER A 66 -9.26 -3.51 -1.13
CA SER A 66 -9.93 -4.51 -1.96
C SER A 66 -9.44 -4.48 -3.42
N GLY A 67 -8.85 -3.35 -3.86
CA GLY A 67 -8.47 -3.12 -5.25
C GLY A 67 -9.65 -2.91 -6.21
N THR A 68 -10.88 -2.83 -5.68
CA THR A 68 -12.11 -2.66 -6.47
C THR A 68 -12.68 -1.24 -6.40
N ASP A 69 -12.26 -0.45 -5.40
CA ASP A 69 -12.70 0.93 -5.21
C ASP A 69 -11.49 1.85 -4.95
N PRO A 70 -10.76 2.27 -6.00
CA PRO A 70 -9.58 3.15 -5.87
C PRO A 70 -9.89 4.55 -5.34
N LEU A 71 -11.18 4.93 -5.28
CA LEU A 71 -11.66 6.22 -4.79
C LEU A 71 -12.21 6.14 -3.36
N ALA A 72 -12.23 4.94 -2.75
CA ALA A 72 -12.74 4.74 -1.39
C ALA A 72 -12.03 5.61 -0.36
N ILE A 73 -10.73 5.86 -0.54
CA ILE A 73 -9.94 6.73 0.32
C ILE A 73 -9.70 8.08 -0.39
N SER A 74 -10.09 9.15 0.30
CA SER A 74 -9.97 10.53 -0.17
C SER A 74 -8.66 11.13 0.32
N MET A 75 -7.56 10.66 -0.27
CA MET A 75 -6.19 11.13 -0.01
C MET A 75 -5.56 11.61 -1.31
N GLU A 76 -4.65 12.57 -1.20
CA GLU A 76 -3.86 13.10 -2.29
C GLU A 76 -2.99 11.99 -2.93
N PRO A 77 -2.60 12.13 -4.21
CA PRO A 77 -1.83 11.08 -4.89
C PRO A 77 -0.54 10.69 -4.17
N ALA A 78 0.18 11.67 -3.59
CA ALA A 78 1.41 11.42 -2.85
C ALA A 78 1.17 10.62 -1.55
N GLU A 79 0.04 10.84 -0.89
CA GLU A 79 -0.37 10.10 0.31
C GLU A 79 -0.72 8.65 -0.03
N LYS A 80 -1.43 8.42 -1.13
CA LYS A 80 -1.71 7.05 -1.62
C LYS A 80 -0.43 6.31 -1.98
N GLN A 81 0.55 7.00 -2.57
CA GLN A 81 1.87 6.43 -2.80
C GLN A 81 2.55 6.08 -1.48
N ALA A 82 2.58 6.97 -0.49
CA ALA A 82 3.15 6.69 0.82
C ALA A 82 2.48 5.49 1.52
N LEU A 83 1.14 5.38 1.46
CA LEU A 83 0.44 4.20 1.96
C LEU A 83 0.88 2.91 1.27
N PHE A 84 1.08 2.96 -0.05
CA PHE A 84 1.57 1.82 -0.81
C PHE A 84 3.03 1.47 -0.45
N SER A 85 3.88 2.46 -0.19
CA SER A 85 5.24 2.29 0.33
C SER A 85 5.25 1.51 1.64
N PHE A 86 4.43 1.93 2.61
CA PHE A 86 4.25 1.21 3.88
C PHE A 86 3.72 -0.21 3.66
N TYR A 87 2.73 -0.38 2.78
CA TYR A 87 2.18 -1.69 2.43
C TYR A 87 3.26 -2.60 1.85
N TRP A 88 4.00 -2.14 0.85
CA TRP A 88 5.04 -2.93 0.20
C TRP A 88 6.14 -3.31 1.19
N ALA A 89 6.63 -2.36 1.98
CA ALA A 89 7.62 -2.64 3.03
C ALA A 89 7.12 -3.75 3.97
N ALA A 90 5.87 -3.66 4.42
CA ALA A 90 5.25 -4.69 5.25
C ALA A 90 5.11 -6.05 4.55
N THR A 91 4.89 -6.09 3.22
CA THR A 91 4.92 -7.38 2.49
C THR A 91 6.29 -8.05 2.46
N MET A 92 7.35 -7.27 2.64
CA MET A 92 8.75 -7.73 2.58
C MET A 92 9.32 -8.09 3.96
N MET A 93 8.73 -7.56 5.03
CA MET A 93 9.12 -7.86 6.41
C MET A 93 8.98 -9.34 6.75
N SER A 94 9.81 -9.79 7.70
CA SER A 94 9.67 -11.12 8.30
C SER A 94 8.29 -11.28 8.95
N ALA A 95 7.68 -12.47 8.86
CA ALA A 95 6.39 -12.74 9.48
C ALA A 95 6.36 -12.51 11.01
N ASN A 96 7.54 -12.51 11.65
CA ASN A 96 7.76 -12.27 13.07
C ASN A 96 8.27 -10.84 13.37
N SER A 97 8.17 -9.92 12.42
CA SER A 97 8.60 -8.53 12.61
C SER A 97 7.83 -7.89 13.78
N PRO A 98 8.52 -7.15 14.67
CA PRO A 98 7.89 -6.38 15.73
C PRO A 98 6.81 -5.41 15.24
N CYS A 99 6.92 -4.92 13.99
CA CYS A 99 5.93 -4.06 13.36
C CYS A 99 4.51 -4.64 13.32
N PHE A 100 4.37 -5.98 13.31
CA PHE A 100 3.06 -6.62 13.29
C PHE A 100 2.45 -6.79 14.68
N ARG A 101 3.18 -6.44 15.73
CA ARG A 101 2.69 -6.45 17.12
C ARG A 101 2.37 -5.03 17.57
N ASP A 102 3.29 -4.10 17.37
CA ASP A 102 3.15 -2.71 17.77
C ASP A 102 4.01 -1.83 16.88
N ILE A 103 3.37 -0.89 16.18
CA ILE A 103 4.03 0.07 15.28
C ILE A 103 4.85 1.12 16.06
N ALA A 104 4.53 1.34 17.34
CA ALA A 104 5.27 2.25 18.20
C ALA A 104 6.53 1.61 18.78
N GLU A 105 6.74 0.30 18.58
CA GLU A 105 7.93 -0.38 19.05
C GLU A 105 9.17 0.11 18.29
N PRO A 106 10.26 0.53 18.98
CA PRO A 106 11.44 1.07 18.29
C PRO A 106 12.06 0.12 17.26
N ALA A 107 11.97 -1.20 17.52
CA ALA A 107 12.44 -2.22 16.60
C ALA A 107 11.61 -2.28 15.29
N CYS A 108 10.34 -1.87 15.32
CA CYS A 108 9.54 -1.72 14.11
C CYS A 108 10.13 -0.63 13.20
N GLY A 109 10.41 0.54 13.75
CA GLY A 109 10.97 1.67 12.99
C GLY A 109 12.25 1.29 12.24
N ALA A 110 13.12 0.47 12.85
CA ALA A 110 14.33 -0.02 12.21
C ALA A 110 14.06 -0.97 11.03
N ASP A 111 13.17 -1.95 11.20
CA ASP A 111 12.82 -2.90 10.14
C ASP A 111 12.10 -2.19 8.97
N LEU A 112 11.17 -1.29 9.29
CA LEU A 112 10.47 -0.47 8.31
C LEU A 112 11.43 0.44 7.52
N SER A 113 12.33 1.15 8.21
CA SER A 113 13.30 2.04 7.56
C SER A 113 14.21 1.28 6.59
N ASN A 114 14.61 0.05 6.93
CA ASN A 114 15.43 -0.78 6.03
C ASN A 114 14.72 -1.11 4.72
N TRP A 115 13.41 -1.37 4.77
CA TRP A 115 12.63 -1.66 3.56
C TRP A 115 12.31 -0.39 2.78
N MET A 116 11.95 0.70 3.46
CA MET A 116 11.72 1.99 2.81
C MET A 116 12.99 2.53 2.10
N ALA A 117 14.18 2.31 2.65
CA ALA A 117 15.43 2.67 1.98
C ALA A 117 15.61 1.94 0.64
N ARG A 118 15.14 0.69 0.53
CA ARG A 118 15.23 -0.08 -0.73
C ARG A 118 14.24 0.42 -1.78
N GLU A 119 13.08 0.90 -1.36
CA GLU A 119 12.17 1.59 -2.27
C GLU A 119 12.83 2.82 -2.88
N LEU A 120 13.50 3.64 -2.06
CA LEU A 120 14.23 4.82 -2.52
C LEU A 120 15.37 4.47 -3.49
N ASP A 121 15.96 3.28 -3.35
CA ASP A 121 16.97 2.74 -4.25
C ASP A 121 16.37 1.99 -5.47
N ASP A 122 15.12 2.29 -5.85
CA ASP A 122 14.43 1.71 -7.01
C ASP A 122 14.37 0.17 -7.02
N ASP A 123 14.11 -0.47 -5.86
CA ASP A 123 14.03 -1.94 -5.78
C ASP A 123 13.05 -2.46 -6.86
N PRO A 124 13.52 -3.35 -7.78
CA PRO A 124 12.70 -3.78 -8.90
C PRO A 124 11.46 -4.59 -8.44
N ARG A 125 11.46 -5.11 -7.21
CA ARG A 125 10.27 -5.73 -6.60
C ARG A 125 9.24 -4.68 -6.21
N PHE A 126 9.65 -3.52 -5.69
CA PHE A 126 8.76 -2.39 -5.42
C PHE A 126 8.13 -1.91 -6.73
N ILE A 127 8.94 -1.60 -7.74
CA ILE A 127 8.45 -1.08 -9.03
C ILE A 127 7.41 -2.03 -9.65
N ARG A 128 7.68 -3.34 -9.65
CA ARG A 128 6.70 -4.32 -10.17
C ARG A 128 5.41 -4.35 -9.36
N ALA A 129 5.52 -4.39 -8.03
CA ALA A 129 4.36 -4.38 -7.16
C ALA A 129 3.53 -3.11 -7.37
N TYR A 130 4.18 -1.95 -7.39
CA TYR A 130 3.55 -0.65 -7.62
C TYR A 130 2.82 -0.59 -8.94
N GLU A 131 3.47 -0.95 -10.05
CA GLU A 131 2.85 -0.93 -11.38
C GLU A 131 1.63 -1.85 -11.45
N SER A 132 1.69 -3.03 -10.83
CA SER A 132 0.53 -3.93 -10.74
C SER A 132 -0.62 -3.39 -9.89
N ALA A 133 -0.31 -2.60 -8.86
CA ALA A 133 -1.28 -2.02 -7.94
C ALA A 133 -1.80 -0.65 -8.39
N ARG A 134 -1.16 -0.01 -9.39
CA ARG A 134 -1.44 1.35 -9.80
C ARG A 134 -2.90 1.58 -10.17
N LYS A 135 -3.45 0.75 -11.07
CA LYS A 135 -4.86 0.86 -11.47
C LYS A 135 -5.82 0.41 -10.35
N PRO A 136 -5.64 -0.76 -9.71
CA PRO A 136 -6.53 -1.21 -8.63
C PRO A 136 -6.64 -0.25 -7.44
N LEU A 137 -5.54 0.43 -7.09
CA LEU A 137 -5.48 1.34 -5.93
C LEU A 137 -5.52 2.82 -6.33
N GLY A 138 -5.59 3.15 -7.62
CA GLY A 138 -5.57 4.54 -8.08
C GLY A 138 -4.30 5.29 -7.68
N LEU A 139 -3.14 4.62 -7.73
CA LEU A 139 -1.85 5.24 -7.43
C LEU A 139 -1.42 6.16 -8.57
N PRO A 140 -0.66 7.25 -8.28
CA PRO A 140 -0.07 8.06 -9.33
C PRO A 140 0.96 7.28 -10.16
N PRO A 141 1.43 7.81 -11.29
CA PRO A 141 2.63 7.30 -11.95
C PRO A 141 3.86 7.41 -11.03
N LEU A 142 4.76 6.43 -11.07
CA LEU A 142 6.07 6.57 -10.44
C LEU A 142 6.92 7.55 -11.25
N GLU A 143 7.25 8.69 -10.64
CA GLU A 143 8.34 9.54 -11.09
C GLU A 143 9.64 8.81 -10.78
N ARG A 144 10.25 8.19 -11.78
CA ARG A 144 11.55 7.52 -11.59
C ARG A 144 12.60 8.58 -11.40
N THR A 145 13.21 8.63 -10.22
CA THR A 145 14.43 9.40 -10.01
C THR A 145 15.55 8.71 -10.79
N ALA A 146 15.92 9.28 -11.94
CA ALA A 146 17.15 8.92 -12.62
C ALA A 146 18.33 9.32 -11.73
N HIS A 147 18.75 8.41 -10.83
CA HIS A 147 19.96 8.53 -10.04
C HIS A 147 21.20 8.25 -10.88
#